data_AF-A0A950SDH1-F1
#
_entry.id   AF-A0A950SDH1-F1
#
_cell.length_a   1.000
_cell.length_b   1.000
_cell.length_c   1.000
_cell.angle_alpha   90.00
_cell.angle_beta   90.00
_cell.angle_gamma   90.00
#
_symmetry.space_group_name_H-M   'P 1'
#
loop_
_entity.id
_entity.type
_entity.pdbx_description
1 polymer ?
#
loop_
_entity_poly.entity_id
_entity_poly.type
_entity_poly.pdbx_seq_one_letter_code
_entity_poly.pdbx_strand_id
1 'polypeptide(L)'
;MSFVYHANALAFGGVLRNPCCEVIPSTGVVLSPSGGEGSETIRNYNYKGIITFDEASVYVAGSQRGRYRNTIATVSIRNLNVLNMVKVELLIARVTSEHLATDTGRQSSCEEPQFTFEGSLLENVRIGGRSVGVKLDHSLFSRYATHSALVKAFADKASADDQALGISPRAADGDDNLATRYGKRFCWPRESTGNGAPSRNDVIRCSLVDSSDIPEADPDEDLNNEETRRVADRIKPVRRNGYIIRIADFGTIAVGEVVLKPHQRTVNMLRFNLGSPHEGEMTFGSPTTNGTDMFPP
;
A
#
# COMPACT_ATOMS: atom_id res chain seq x y z
N MET A 1 -23.21 -4.22 24.46
CA MET A 1 -21.76 -4.28 24.20
C MET A 1 -21.39 -3.17 23.25
N SER A 2 -20.30 -2.46 23.54
CA SER A 2 -19.85 -1.31 22.73
C SER A 2 -18.76 -1.79 21.77
N PHE A 3 -18.83 -1.37 20.51
CA PHE A 3 -17.77 -1.60 19.53
C PHE A 3 -17.03 -0.30 19.30
N VAL A 4 -15.72 -0.38 19.25
CA VAL A 4 -14.84 0.76 18.98
C VAL A 4 -14.41 0.71 17.53
N TYR A 5 -14.87 1.68 16.74
CA TYR A 5 -14.43 1.85 15.37
C TYR A 5 -13.07 2.52 15.33
N HIS A 6 -12.22 2.06 14.42
CA HIS A 6 -10.91 2.66 14.18
C HIS A 6 -10.67 2.82 12.68
N ALA A 7 -10.72 4.05 12.20
CA ALA A 7 -10.30 4.37 10.83
C ALA A 7 -9.46 5.64 10.84
N ASN A 8 -8.46 5.67 9.98
CA ASN A 8 -7.65 6.85 9.71
C ASN A 8 -7.39 6.91 8.21
N ALA A 9 -7.53 8.09 7.61
CA ALA A 9 -7.15 8.33 6.24
C ALA A 9 -6.19 9.53 6.18
N LEU A 10 -4.93 9.27 5.82
CA LEU A 10 -3.93 10.30 5.58
C LEU A 10 -3.78 10.54 4.08
N ALA A 11 -4.11 11.75 3.63
CA ALA A 11 -3.95 12.16 2.24
C ALA A 11 -2.47 12.18 1.84
N PHE A 12 -1.71 13.00 2.54
CA PHE A 12 -0.27 13.13 2.34
C PHE A 12 0.40 13.64 3.61
N GLY A 13 1.69 13.45 3.70
CA GLY A 13 2.53 13.99 4.77
C GLY A 13 3.99 13.61 4.55
N GLY A 14 4.91 14.36 5.12
CA GLY A 14 6.32 14.08 4.95
C GLY A 14 7.23 15.08 5.62
N VAL A 15 8.53 14.81 5.53
CA VAL A 15 9.59 15.68 6.02
C VAL A 15 10.65 15.79 4.94
N LEU A 16 10.97 17.01 4.55
CA LEU A 16 12.16 17.32 3.76
C LEU A 16 13.30 17.57 4.74
N ARG A 17 14.45 16.94 4.50
CA ARG A 17 15.69 17.10 5.26
C ARG A 17 16.64 18.08 4.56
N ASN A 18 16.73 18.00 3.23
CA ASN A 18 17.52 18.90 2.41
C ASN A 18 16.64 19.58 1.35
N PRO A 19 16.87 20.88 1.01
CA PRO A 19 17.91 21.79 1.51
C PRO A 19 17.60 22.43 2.89
N CYS A 20 16.39 22.25 3.42
CA CYS A 20 15.99 22.71 4.74
C CYS A 20 15.12 21.65 5.43
N CYS A 21 15.30 21.49 6.74
CA CYS A 21 14.50 20.59 7.58
C CYS A 21 13.08 21.13 7.73
N GLU A 22 12.19 20.77 6.81
CA GLU A 22 10.80 21.24 6.79
C GLU A 22 9.81 20.08 6.88
N VAL A 23 8.83 20.25 7.75
CA VAL A 23 7.69 19.34 7.85
C VAL A 23 6.64 19.80 6.85
N ILE A 24 6.23 18.89 5.97
CA ILE A 24 5.13 19.12 5.05
C ILE A 24 3.83 18.91 5.84
N PRO A 25 2.95 19.92 5.94
CA PRO A 25 1.70 19.78 6.66
C PRO A 25 0.91 18.59 6.13
N SER A 26 0.51 17.70 7.04
CA SER A 26 -0.28 16.52 6.70
C SER A 26 -1.77 16.82 6.73
N THR A 27 -2.52 16.17 5.87
CA THR A 27 -3.99 16.24 5.82
C THR A 27 -4.57 14.87 6.05
N GLY A 28 -5.51 14.75 6.96
CA GLY A 28 -6.09 13.46 7.27
C GLY A 28 -7.21 13.54 8.29
N VAL A 29 -8.04 12.50 8.27
CA VAL A 29 -9.22 12.40 9.10
C VAL A 29 -9.19 11.09 9.88
N VAL A 30 -9.65 11.17 11.13
CA VAL A 30 -9.76 10.02 12.03
C VAL A 30 -11.23 9.82 12.36
N LEU A 31 -11.68 8.57 12.34
CA LEU A 31 -13.03 8.20 12.68
C LEU A 31 -13.23 8.20 14.20
N SER A 32 -14.38 8.70 14.65
CA SER A 32 -14.79 8.64 16.05
C SER A 32 -14.93 7.19 16.53
N PRO A 33 -14.52 6.87 17.78
CA PRO A 33 -14.67 5.54 18.38
C PRO A 33 -16.10 4.96 18.32
N SER A 34 -17.11 5.83 18.37
CA SER A 34 -18.53 5.48 18.28
C SER A 34 -19.03 5.17 16.87
N GLY A 35 -18.19 5.34 15.85
CA GLY A 35 -18.58 5.30 14.44
C GLY A 35 -19.04 6.67 13.92
N GLY A 36 -19.78 6.67 12.80
CA GLY A 36 -20.19 7.87 12.08
C GLY A 36 -19.39 8.09 10.80
N GLU A 37 -19.27 9.33 10.36
CA GLU A 37 -18.52 9.69 9.15
C GLU A 37 -17.62 10.90 9.43
N GLY A 38 -16.52 10.97 8.68
CA GLY A 38 -15.60 12.10 8.69
C GLY A 38 -15.03 12.29 7.29
N SER A 39 -14.88 13.55 6.88
CA SER A 39 -14.29 13.88 5.59
C SER A 39 -13.53 15.18 5.64
N GLU A 40 -12.46 15.28 4.88
CA GLU A 40 -11.72 16.50 4.68
C GLU A 40 -11.29 16.60 3.21
N THR A 41 -11.18 17.82 2.69
CA THR A 41 -10.74 18.05 1.32
C THR A 41 -9.90 19.30 1.24
N ILE A 42 -8.77 19.21 0.55
CA ILE A 42 -7.90 20.33 0.23
C ILE A 42 -7.80 20.44 -1.28
N ARG A 43 -7.81 21.68 -1.78
CA ARG A 43 -7.75 21.98 -3.21
C ARG A 43 -6.63 22.95 -3.51
N ASN A 44 -6.15 22.90 -4.75
CA ASN A 44 -5.12 23.80 -5.29
C ASN A 44 -3.88 23.87 -4.40
N TYR A 45 -3.41 22.71 -3.94
CA TYR A 45 -2.27 22.66 -3.04
C TYR A 45 -0.98 22.79 -3.84
N ASN A 46 -0.13 23.72 -3.42
CA ASN A 46 1.20 23.90 -3.97
C ASN A 46 2.17 24.17 -2.83
N TYR A 47 3.00 23.17 -2.53
CA TYR A 47 4.07 23.29 -1.56
C TYR A 47 5.38 23.57 -2.29
N LYS A 48 5.72 24.86 -2.42
CA LYS A 48 6.99 25.35 -2.97
C LYS A 48 7.35 24.78 -4.35
N GLY A 49 6.37 24.35 -5.14
CA GLY A 49 6.58 23.65 -6.41
C GLY A 49 7.16 22.23 -6.30
N ILE A 50 7.37 21.73 -5.08
CA ILE A 50 7.86 20.37 -4.81
C ILE A 50 6.71 19.37 -4.89
N ILE A 51 5.59 19.70 -4.27
CA ILE A 51 4.36 18.92 -4.33
C ILE A 51 3.26 19.83 -4.83
N THR A 52 2.57 19.40 -5.89
CA THR A 52 1.37 20.07 -6.37
C THR A 52 0.28 19.05 -6.64
N PHE A 53 -0.96 19.37 -6.29
CA PHE A 53 -2.14 18.60 -6.67
C PHE A 53 -3.37 19.49 -6.71
N ASP A 54 -4.37 19.08 -7.49
CA ASP A 54 -5.59 19.87 -7.67
C ASP A 54 -6.56 19.64 -6.52
N GLU A 55 -6.69 18.39 -6.07
CA GLU A 55 -7.60 18.00 -5.00
C GLU A 55 -7.06 16.78 -4.27
N ALA A 56 -7.07 16.83 -2.94
CA ALA A 56 -6.86 15.68 -2.08
C ALA A 56 -8.05 15.59 -1.12
N SER A 57 -8.81 14.50 -1.21
CA SER A 57 -9.97 14.23 -0.37
C SER A 57 -9.74 12.97 0.45
N VAL A 58 -10.17 13.03 1.71
CA VAL A 58 -10.16 11.89 2.62
C VAL A 58 -11.57 11.67 3.14
N TYR A 59 -11.93 10.41 3.28
CA TYR A 59 -13.23 9.99 3.79
C TYR A 59 -13.06 8.77 4.67
N VAL A 60 -13.65 8.81 5.86
CA VAL A 60 -13.76 7.66 6.75
C VAL A 60 -15.21 7.50 7.19
N ALA A 61 -15.64 6.25 7.34
CA ALA A 61 -16.92 5.97 7.97
C ALA A 61 -16.89 4.66 8.75
N GLY A 62 -17.68 4.61 9.81
CA GLY A 62 -17.96 3.43 10.61
C GLY A 62 -19.46 3.27 10.76
N SER A 63 -19.98 2.11 10.40
CA SER A 63 -21.42 1.83 10.47
C SER A 63 -21.69 0.42 10.97
N GLN A 64 -22.86 0.23 11.58
CA GLN A 64 -23.35 -1.06 12.03
C GLN A 64 -24.61 -1.45 11.27
N ARG A 65 -24.65 -2.68 10.76
CA ARG A 65 -25.85 -3.29 10.18
C ARG A 65 -26.06 -4.68 10.76
N GLY A 66 -26.98 -4.79 11.72
CA GLY A 66 -27.21 -6.04 12.43
C GLY A 66 -25.96 -6.49 13.20
N ARG A 67 -25.42 -7.65 12.81
CA ARG A 67 -24.19 -8.23 13.37
C ARG A 67 -22.90 -7.78 12.68
N TYR A 68 -23.01 -7.11 11.52
CA TYR A 68 -21.88 -6.62 10.76
C TYR A 68 -21.53 -5.21 11.19
N ARG A 69 -20.23 -4.96 11.37
CA ARG A 69 -19.67 -3.65 11.68
C ARG A 69 -18.60 -3.33 10.67
N ASN A 70 -18.83 -2.28 9.91
CA ASN A 70 -18.05 -1.97 8.72
C ASN A 70 -17.34 -0.64 8.92
N THR A 71 -16.05 -0.63 8.61
CA THR A 71 -15.22 0.56 8.62
C THR A 71 -14.63 0.74 7.24
N ILE A 72 -14.70 1.96 6.71
CA ILE A 72 -14.12 2.34 5.42
C ILE A 72 -13.19 3.52 5.63
N ALA A 73 -12.02 3.49 4.98
CA ALA A 73 -11.12 4.62 4.84
C ALA A 73 -10.75 4.76 3.37
N THR A 74 -10.96 5.94 2.82
CA THR A 74 -10.69 6.28 1.42
C THR A 74 -9.86 7.56 1.34
N VAL A 75 -8.86 7.55 0.49
CA VAL A 75 -8.09 8.72 0.09
C VAL A 75 -8.17 8.82 -1.43
N SER A 76 -8.48 10.00 -1.95
CA SER A 76 -8.35 10.32 -3.37
C SER A 76 -7.46 11.54 -3.55
N ILE A 77 -6.54 11.47 -4.52
CA ILE A 77 -5.68 12.59 -4.90
C ILE A 77 -5.72 12.72 -6.41
N ARG A 78 -6.02 13.93 -6.89
CA ARG A 78 -6.11 14.27 -8.31
C ARG A 78 -4.94 15.13 -8.74
N ASN A 79 -4.38 14.80 -9.90
CA ASN A 79 -3.29 15.51 -10.55
C ASN A 79 -2.08 15.71 -9.63
N LEU A 80 -1.70 14.66 -8.91
CA LEU A 80 -0.50 14.66 -8.07
C LEU A 80 0.74 14.83 -8.94
N ASN A 81 1.59 15.77 -8.58
CA ASN A 81 2.89 15.99 -9.18
C ASN A 81 3.93 16.22 -8.09
N VAL A 82 4.96 15.39 -8.09
CA VAL A 82 6.09 15.46 -7.17
C VAL A 82 7.36 15.76 -7.97
N LEU A 83 7.95 16.94 -7.72
CA LEU A 83 9.19 17.43 -8.30
C LEU A 83 9.25 17.37 -9.85
N ASN A 84 8.10 17.42 -10.52
CA ASN A 84 7.97 17.20 -11.97
C ASN A 84 8.51 15.85 -12.46
N MET A 85 8.83 14.94 -11.54
CA MET A 85 9.38 13.63 -11.84
C MET A 85 8.29 12.57 -11.83
N VAL A 86 7.39 12.62 -10.85
CA VAL A 86 6.33 11.63 -10.68
C VAL A 86 4.99 12.35 -10.76
N LYS A 87 4.19 11.97 -11.75
CA LYS A 87 2.85 12.51 -11.98
C LYS A 87 1.85 11.37 -11.93
N VAL A 88 0.73 11.59 -11.24
CA VAL A 88 -0.39 10.64 -11.16
C VAL A 88 -1.66 11.43 -11.34
N GLU A 89 -2.47 11.04 -12.32
CA GLU A 89 -3.72 11.76 -12.63
C GLU A 89 -4.78 11.51 -11.57
N LEU A 90 -4.92 10.25 -11.16
CA LEU A 90 -5.83 9.85 -10.11
C LEU A 90 -5.19 8.74 -9.27
N LEU A 91 -5.06 9.02 -7.98
CA LEU A 91 -4.69 8.05 -6.96
C LEU A 91 -5.91 7.85 -6.07
N ILE A 92 -6.37 6.61 -5.95
CA ILE A 92 -7.38 6.22 -4.96
C ILE A 92 -6.79 5.11 -4.11
N ALA A 93 -6.78 5.32 -2.80
CA ALA A 93 -6.47 4.33 -1.80
C ALA A 93 -7.74 4.04 -1.02
N ARG A 94 -8.21 2.81 -1.02
CA ARG A 94 -9.41 2.41 -0.28
C ARG A 94 -9.15 1.15 0.52
N VAL A 95 -9.51 1.19 1.79
CA VAL A 95 -9.48 0.05 2.70
C VAL A 95 -10.86 -0.07 3.32
N THR A 96 -11.44 -1.25 3.23
CA THR A 96 -12.69 -1.59 3.92
C THR A 96 -12.42 -2.76 4.84
N SER A 97 -12.92 -2.69 6.07
CA SER A 97 -12.90 -3.79 7.03
C SER A 97 -14.31 -4.11 7.50
N GLU A 98 -14.59 -5.40 7.63
CA GLU A 98 -15.86 -5.93 8.12
C GLU A 98 -15.59 -6.84 9.33
N HIS A 99 -16.35 -6.59 10.40
CA HIS A 99 -16.32 -7.37 11.62
C HIS A 99 -17.67 -8.03 11.84
N LEU A 100 -17.66 -9.35 12.02
CA LEU A 100 -18.84 -10.10 12.42
C LEU A 100 -18.86 -10.26 13.95
N ALA A 101 -19.93 -9.77 14.57
CA ALA A 101 -20.20 -10.04 15.98
C ALA A 101 -20.69 -11.49 16.15
N THR A 102 -19.99 -12.29 16.94
CA THR A 102 -20.39 -13.66 17.29
C THR A 102 -20.95 -13.71 18.70
N ASP A 103 -22.15 -14.28 18.86
CA ASP A 103 -22.83 -14.44 20.15
C ASP A 103 -22.54 -15.85 20.71
N THR A 104 -21.32 -16.11 21.14
CA THR A 104 -20.96 -17.39 21.80
C THR A 104 -21.36 -17.38 23.27
N GLY A 105 -22.67 -17.31 23.56
CA GLY A 105 -23.35 -17.74 24.80
C GLY A 105 -23.00 -17.08 26.15
N ARG A 106 -21.72 -16.80 26.43
CA ARG A 106 -21.20 -16.16 27.66
C ARG A 106 -20.28 -14.98 27.39
N GLN A 107 -19.69 -14.88 26.19
CA GLN A 107 -18.89 -13.75 25.73
C GLN A 107 -19.20 -13.55 24.25
N SER A 108 -19.59 -12.34 23.84
CA SER A 108 -19.56 -12.02 22.42
C SER A 108 -18.12 -11.68 22.06
N SER A 109 -17.60 -12.37 21.06
CA SER A 109 -16.30 -12.09 20.45
C SER A 109 -16.52 -11.57 19.03
N CYS A 110 -15.62 -10.70 18.55
CA CYS A 110 -15.50 -10.48 17.12
C CYS A 110 -14.66 -11.60 16.50
N GLU A 111 -15.15 -12.14 15.39
CA GLU A 111 -14.27 -12.88 14.48
C GLU A 111 -13.16 -11.95 13.97
N GLU A 112 -12.10 -12.57 13.45
CA GLU A 112 -11.03 -11.83 12.82
C GLU A 112 -11.59 -10.99 11.66
N PRO A 113 -11.29 -9.68 11.59
CA PRO A 113 -11.83 -8.84 10.55
C PRO A 113 -11.41 -9.29 9.16
N GLN A 114 -12.38 -9.21 8.25
CA GLN A 114 -12.14 -9.35 6.82
C GLN A 114 -11.79 -7.99 6.24
N PHE A 115 -10.84 -7.96 5.31
CA PHE A 115 -10.41 -6.73 4.67
C PHE A 115 -10.45 -6.84 3.16
N THR A 116 -10.74 -5.71 2.50
CA THR A 116 -10.60 -5.57 1.06
C THR A 116 -9.98 -4.23 0.70
N PHE A 117 -9.20 -4.26 -0.38
CA PHE A 117 -8.61 -3.09 -1.01
C PHE A 117 -9.29 -2.73 -2.32
N GLU A 118 -10.45 -3.34 -2.60
CA GLU A 118 -11.24 -3.07 -3.79
C GLU A 118 -11.61 -1.59 -3.89
N GLY A 119 -11.47 -1.05 -5.10
CA GLY A 119 -11.62 0.36 -5.40
C GLY A 119 -10.35 1.20 -5.22
N SER A 120 -9.24 0.62 -4.75
CA SER A 120 -7.93 1.29 -4.87
C SER A 120 -7.47 1.25 -6.33
N LEU A 121 -6.91 2.34 -6.83
CA LEU A 121 -6.38 2.41 -8.21
C LEU A 121 -5.31 3.50 -8.33
N LEU A 122 -4.48 3.34 -9.37
CA LEU A 122 -3.51 4.33 -9.83
C LEU A 122 -3.69 4.51 -11.33
N GLU A 123 -4.11 5.69 -11.75
CA GLU A 123 -4.35 6.00 -13.16
C GLU A 123 -3.28 6.95 -13.70
N ASN A 124 -2.83 6.65 -14.93
CA ASN A 124 -1.92 7.46 -15.72
C ASN A 124 -0.66 7.88 -14.95
N VAL A 125 -0.03 6.93 -14.28
CA VAL A 125 1.24 7.14 -13.59
C VAL A 125 2.31 7.48 -14.63
N ARG A 126 3.02 8.58 -14.43
CA ARG A 126 4.17 8.98 -15.24
C ARG A 126 5.39 9.20 -14.37
N ILE A 127 6.50 8.59 -14.74
CA ILE A 127 7.78 8.69 -14.05
C ILE A 127 8.84 9.15 -15.05
N GLY A 128 9.50 10.27 -14.78
CA GLY A 128 10.51 10.85 -15.68
C GLY A 128 9.95 11.17 -17.06
N GLY A 129 8.65 11.49 -17.15
CA GLY A 129 7.95 11.74 -18.42
C GLY A 129 7.45 10.50 -19.16
N ARG A 130 7.78 9.29 -18.70
CA ARG A 130 7.29 8.03 -19.30
C ARG A 130 6.02 7.57 -18.63
N SER A 131 5.03 7.15 -19.41
CA SER A 131 3.84 6.47 -18.88
C SER A 131 4.24 5.09 -18.34
N VAL A 132 3.74 4.76 -17.15
CA VAL A 132 3.95 3.48 -16.49
C VAL A 132 2.59 2.88 -16.18
N GLY A 133 2.26 1.74 -16.79
CA GLY A 133 1.14 0.92 -16.34
C GLY A 133 1.47 0.32 -14.97
N VAL A 134 0.60 0.50 -13.99
CA VAL A 134 0.67 -0.15 -12.68
C VAL A 134 -0.61 -0.94 -12.49
N LYS A 135 -0.51 -2.26 -12.46
CA LYS A 135 -1.66 -3.13 -12.21
C LYS A 135 -1.70 -3.50 -10.74
N LEU A 136 -2.85 -3.29 -10.11
CA LEU A 136 -3.10 -3.69 -8.73
C LEU A 136 -3.78 -5.07 -8.69
N ASP A 137 -3.39 -5.90 -7.72
CA ASP A 137 -3.97 -7.22 -7.48
C ASP A 137 -4.79 -7.20 -6.20
N HIS A 138 -6.08 -6.94 -6.36
CA HIS A 138 -7.07 -7.03 -5.29
C HIS A 138 -7.46 -8.49 -5.01
N SER A 139 -7.30 -9.39 -5.99
CA SER A 139 -7.80 -10.76 -5.93
C SER A 139 -7.12 -11.59 -4.85
N LEU A 140 -5.82 -11.41 -4.64
CA LEU A 140 -5.08 -12.05 -3.56
C LEU A 140 -5.68 -11.70 -2.19
N PHE A 141 -5.98 -10.42 -1.97
CA PHE A 141 -6.47 -9.93 -0.68
C PHE A 141 -7.96 -10.20 -0.48
N SER A 142 -8.78 -10.19 -1.53
CA SER A 142 -10.18 -10.62 -1.45
C SER A 142 -10.29 -12.13 -1.19
N ARG A 143 -9.37 -12.95 -1.73
CA ARG A 143 -9.33 -14.40 -1.47
C ARG A 143 -8.88 -14.72 -0.05
N TYR A 144 -7.83 -14.06 0.42
CA TYR A 144 -7.30 -14.23 1.78
C TYR A 144 -7.58 -12.98 2.62
N ALA A 145 -8.86 -12.75 2.89
CA ALA A 145 -9.36 -11.53 3.53
C ALA A 145 -8.89 -11.33 4.98
N THR A 146 -8.44 -12.39 5.66
CA THR A 146 -7.97 -12.35 7.04
C THR A 146 -6.45 -12.59 7.14
N HIS A 147 -5.82 -12.14 8.24
CA HIS A 147 -4.39 -12.29 8.44
C HIS A 147 -4.06 -13.77 8.61
N SER A 148 -4.86 -14.48 9.39
CA SER A 148 -4.73 -15.92 9.58
C SER A 148 -4.83 -16.69 8.26
N ALA A 149 -5.80 -16.33 7.40
CA ALA A 149 -5.96 -16.97 6.10
C ALA A 149 -4.75 -16.74 5.20
N LEU A 150 -4.23 -15.52 5.16
CA LEU A 150 -3.06 -15.17 4.36
C LEU A 150 -1.79 -15.89 4.85
N VAL A 151 -1.53 -15.88 6.17
CA VAL A 151 -0.39 -16.60 6.77
C VAL A 151 -0.46 -18.10 6.45
N LYS A 152 -1.65 -18.69 6.59
CA LYS A 152 -1.87 -20.10 6.29
C LYS A 152 -1.60 -20.41 4.82
N ALA A 153 -2.11 -19.57 3.91
CA ALA A 153 -1.91 -19.75 2.48
C ALA A 153 -0.42 -19.74 2.09
N PHE A 154 0.39 -18.89 2.72
CA PHE A 154 1.83 -18.83 2.48
C PHE A 154 2.65 -19.89 3.22
N ALA A 155 2.04 -20.63 4.16
CA ALA A 155 2.68 -21.75 4.85
C ALA A 155 2.39 -23.09 4.17
N ASP A 156 1.20 -23.23 3.58
CA ASP A 156 0.77 -24.44 2.89
C ASP A 156 1.37 -24.55 1.47
N LYS A 157 1.42 -25.76 0.90
CA LYS A 157 1.78 -25.94 -0.52
C LYS A 157 0.72 -25.24 -1.40
N ALA A 158 1.15 -24.57 -2.46
CA ALA A 158 0.27 -23.86 -3.37
C ALA A 158 -0.84 -24.79 -3.89
N SER A 159 -2.11 -24.39 -3.74
CA SER A 159 -3.25 -25.17 -4.23
C SER A 159 -3.41 -25.01 -5.74
N ALA A 160 -4.20 -25.91 -6.37
CA ALA A 160 -4.48 -25.83 -7.81
C ALA A 160 -5.19 -24.51 -8.19
N ASP A 161 -6.03 -23.97 -7.30
CA ASP A 161 -6.75 -22.71 -7.49
C ASP A 161 -5.84 -21.48 -7.43
N ASP A 162 -4.65 -21.62 -6.82
CA ASP A 162 -3.65 -20.55 -6.70
C ASP A 162 -2.84 -20.35 -7.98
N GLN A 163 -2.91 -21.31 -8.91
CA GLN A 163 -2.34 -21.17 -10.25
C GLN A 163 -3.13 -20.18 -11.12
N ALA A 164 -4.39 -19.88 -10.76
CA ALA A 164 -5.25 -18.95 -11.48
C ALA A 164 -5.05 -17.46 -11.08
N LEU A 165 -4.30 -17.18 -10.00
CA LEU A 165 -3.97 -15.82 -9.55
C LEU A 165 -2.86 -15.20 -10.43
N GLY A 166 -3.16 -14.97 -11.70
CA GLY A 166 -2.65 -13.86 -12.53
C GLY A 166 -1.15 -13.60 -12.73
N ILE A 167 -0.23 -14.33 -12.08
CA ILE A 167 1.20 -14.16 -12.33
C ILE A 167 1.55 -14.89 -13.63
N SER A 168 2.18 -14.17 -14.56
CA SER A 168 2.73 -14.68 -15.81
C SER A 168 3.39 -16.06 -15.61
N PRO A 169 3.12 -17.07 -16.46
CA PRO A 169 3.46 -18.48 -16.22
C PRO A 169 4.96 -18.80 -16.33
N ARG A 170 5.85 -17.81 -16.19
CA ARG A 170 7.26 -17.96 -16.56
C ARG A 170 8.18 -18.58 -15.50
N ALA A 171 7.66 -19.07 -14.38
CA ALA A 171 8.43 -19.86 -13.42
C ALA A 171 7.57 -20.63 -12.39
N ALA A 172 6.42 -21.19 -12.80
CA ALA A 172 5.70 -22.11 -11.91
C ALA A 172 6.31 -23.51 -12.08
N ASP A 173 7.49 -23.75 -11.50
CA ASP A 173 7.88 -25.12 -11.18
C ASP A 173 6.84 -25.66 -10.18
N GLY A 174 6.32 -26.86 -10.45
CA GLY A 174 5.13 -27.43 -9.79
C GLY A 174 5.24 -27.68 -8.28
N ASP A 175 6.35 -27.31 -7.64
CA ASP A 175 6.61 -27.51 -6.21
C ASP A 175 6.80 -26.18 -5.43
N ASP A 176 6.65 -25.01 -6.08
CA ASP A 176 6.84 -23.71 -5.44
C ASP A 176 5.63 -23.28 -4.60
N ASN A 177 5.86 -23.12 -3.29
CA ASN A 177 4.96 -22.43 -2.35
C ASN A 177 4.64 -21.01 -2.84
N LEU A 178 3.41 -20.53 -2.56
CA LEU A 178 3.01 -19.13 -2.70
C LEU A 178 4.06 -18.15 -2.15
N ALA A 179 4.73 -18.48 -1.04
CA ALA A 179 5.75 -17.60 -0.45
C ALA A 179 6.94 -17.39 -1.38
N THR A 180 7.37 -18.43 -2.10
CA THR A 180 8.45 -18.33 -3.10
C THR A 180 8.01 -17.47 -4.29
N ARG A 181 6.77 -17.66 -4.75
CA ARG A 181 6.20 -16.91 -5.89
C ARG A 181 6.08 -15.42 -5.61
N TYR A 182 5.57 -15.07 -4.43
CA TYR A 182 5.34 -13.68 -4.03
C TYR A 182 6.54 -13.04 -3.31
N GLY A 183 7.52 -13.82 -2.85
CA GLY A 183 8.67 -13.32 -2.11
C GLY A 183 9.46 -12.25 -2.87
N LYS A 184 9.66 -12.43 -4.18
CA LYS A 184 10.27 -11.40 -5.06
C LYS A 184 9.38 -10.16 -5.18
N ARG A 185 8.07 -10.35 -5.37
CA ARG A 185 7.08 -9.27 -5.50
C ARG A 185 6.99 -8.42 -4.23
N PHE A 186 7.09 -9.06 -3.06
CA PHE A 186 6.97 -8.41 -1.74
C PHE A 186 8.31 -7.99 -1.13
N CYS A 187 9.43 -8.27 -1.80
CA CYS A 187 10.77 -7.99 -1.30
C CYS A 187 11.04 -8.59 0.09
N TRP A 188 10.52 -9.80 0.36
CA TRP A 188 10.76 -10.46 1.64
C TRP A 188 12.22 -10.91 1.76
N PRO A 189 12.93 -10.55 2.86
CA PRO A 189 14.29 -11.03 3.08
C PRO A 189 14.25 -12.55 3.24
N ARG A 190 14.98 -13.28 2.39
CA ARG A 190 15.07 -14.76 2.46
C ARG A 190 15.52 -15.23 3.85
N GLU A 191 16.39 -14.47 4.49
CA GLU A 191 16.93 -14.75 5.83
C GLU A 191 15.87 -14.69 6.93
N SER A 192 14.87 -13.81 6.82
CA SER A 192 13.82 -13.65 7.84
C SER A 192 12.57 -14.49 7.58
N THR A 193 12.46 -15.09 6.40
CA THR A 193 11.25 -15.78 5.94
C THR A 193 11.45 -17.26 5.64
N GLY A 194 12.69 -17.73 5.52
CA GLY A 194 12.96 -19.11 5.12
C GLY A 194 12.25 -19.43 3.80
N ASN A 195 11.34 -20.42 3.82
CA ASN A 195 10.49 -20.81 2.70
C ASN A 195 9.02 -20.33 2.83
N GLY A 196 8.70 -19.40 3.74
CA GLY A 196 7.32 -19.02 4.10
C GLY A 196 7.07 -17.52 4.21
N ALA A 197 5.85 -17.11 4.57
CA ALA A 197 5.55 -15.72 4.94
C ALA A 197 6.14 -15.35 6.32
N PRO A 198 6.25 -14.05 6.65
CA PRO A 198 6.56 -13.59 8.01
C PRO A 198 5.66 -14.26 9.06
N SER A 199 6.18 -14.48 10.28
CA SER A 199 5.56 -15.33 11.31
C SER A 199 4.13 -14.91 11.72
N ARG A 200 3.39 -15.83 12.35
CA ARG A 200 1.95 -15.69 12.71
C ARG A 200 1.60 -14.45 13.55
N ASN A 201 2.57 -13.85 14.25
CA ASN A 201 2.37 -12.65 15.09
C ASN A 201 3.07 -11.40 14.54
N ASP A 202 3.74 -11.49 13.40
CA ASP A 202 4.51 -10.39 12.85
C ASP A 202 3.70 -9.49 11.92
N VAL A 203 4.26 -8.30 11.68
CA VAL A 203 3.74 -7.37 10.69
C VAL A 203 4.11 -7.89 9.30
N ILE A 204 3.11 -8.27 8.50
CA ILE A 204 3.32 -8.65 7.11
C ILE A 204 3.36 -7.38 6.26
N ARG A 205 4.52 -7.09 5.67
CA ARG A 205 4.65 -6.07 4.64
C ARG A 205 4.56 -6.73 3.28
N CYS A 206 3.61 -6.35 2.45
CA CYS A 206 3.41 -6.92 1.12
C CYS A 206 3.06 -5.81 0.13
N SER A 207 2.73 -6.19 -1.11
CA SER A 207 2.41 -5.24 -2.16
C SER A 207 1.08 -5.51 -2.85
N LEU A 208 0.31 -4.45 -3.02
CA LEU A 208 -0.87 -4.41 -3.87
C LEU A 208 -0.52 -4.40 -5.36
N VAL A 209 0.71 -4.06 -5.74
CA VAL A 209 1.16 -3.99 -7.14
C VAL A 209 1.46 -5.39 -7.65
N ASP A 210 0.73 -5.81 -8.68
CA ASP A 210 0.93 -7.05 -9.43
C ASP A 210 2.12 -6.93 -10.39
N SER A 211 1.94 -6.09 -11.40
CA SER A 211 2.87 -5.89 -12.49
C SER A 211 2.96 -4.41 -12.85
N SER A 212 4.05 -4.06 -13.51
CA SER A 212 4.28 -2.74 -14.04
C SER A 212 5.24 -2.81 -15.22
N ASP A 213 5.17 -1.81 -16.08
CA ASP A 213 5.97 -1.74 -17.31
C ASP A 213 7.43 -1.33 -17.08
N ILE A 214 7.86 -1.26 -15.81
CA ILE A 214 9.22 -0.84 -15.43
C ILE A 214 10.14 -2.07 -15.46
N PRO A 215 11.31 -1.98 -16.13
CA PRO A 215 12.27 -3.08 -16.14
C PRO A 215 12.76 -3.42 -14.72
N GLU A 216 12.89 -4.72 -14.44
CA GLU A 216 13.46 -5.20 -13.18
C GLU A 216 14.92 -4.75 -13.04
N ALA A 217 15.33 -4.46 -11.81
CA ALA A 217 16.72 -4.17 -11.47
C ALA A 217 17.56 -5.44 -11.60
N ASP A 218 18.64 -5.39 -12.38
CA ASP A 218 19.71 -6.37 -12.26
C ASP A 218 20.48 -6.07 -10.94
N PRO A 219 20.69 -7.06 -10.05
CA PRO A 219 21.40 -6.85 -8.79
C PRO A 219 22.84 -6.34 -8.96
N ASP A 220 23.48 -6.59 -10.09
CA ASP A 220 24.88 -6.19 -10.34
C ASP A 220 24.98 -4.88 -11.15
N GLU A 221 23.86 -4.26 -11.53
CA GLU A 221 23.84 -3.03 -12.33
C GLU A 221 23.99 -1.78 -11.45
N ASP A 222 25.14 -1.11 -11.56
CA ASP A 222 25.33 0.22 -10.95
C ASP A 222 24.58 1.30 -11.75
N LEU A 223 23.47 1.76 -11.18
CA LEU A 223 22.64 2.83 -11.76
C LEU A 223 23.32 4.20 -11.82
N ASN A 224 24.46 4.35 -11.13
CA ASN A 224 25.27 5.56 -11.17
C ASN A 224 26.39 5.51 -12.23
N ASN A 225 26.56 4.38 -12.91
CA ASN A 225 27.56 4.24 -13.97
C ASN A 225 27.23 5.17 -15.16
N GLU A 226 28.21 5.98 -15.57
CA GLU A 226 28.08 6.93 -16.69
C GLU A 226 27.80 6.25 -18.04
N GLU A 227 28.21 5.01 -18.25
CA GLU A 227 27.98 4.30 -19.51
C GLU A 227 26.50 3.93 -19.69
N THR A 228 25.81 3.52 -18.62
CA THR A 228 24.36 3.26 -18.60
C THR A 228 23.54 4.54 -18.84
N ARG A 229 24.11 5.71 -18.53
CA ARG A 229 23.50 7.02 -18.78
C ARG A 229 23.53 7.43 -20.26
N ARG A 230 24.32 6.79 -21.13
CA ARG A 230 24.69 7.38 -22.44
C ARG A 230 23.94 6.90 -23.68
N VAL A 231 23.08 5.87 -23.66
CA VAL A 231 22.71 5.23 -24.94
C VAL A 231 21.24 5.36 -25.41
N ALA A 232 20.25 5.78 -24.61
CA ALA A 232 18.87 5.84 -25.16
C ALA A 232 17.95 7.00 -24.77
N ASP A 233 18.07 7.67 -23.64
CA ASP A 233 17.12 8.76 -23.32
C ASP A 233 17.71 9.75 -22.33
N ARG A 234 17.33 11.03 -22.45
CA ARG A 234 17.53 12.07 -21.41
C ARG A 234 16.76 11.77 -20.10
N ILE A 235 16.32 10.53 -19.91
CA ILE A 235 15.43 10.06 -18.87
C ILE A 235 16.30 9.28 -17.89
N LYS A 236 16.25 9.66 -16.61
CA LYS A 236 17.04 9.00 -15.56
C LYS A 236 16.71 7.50 -15.54
N PRO A 237 17.70 6.60 -15.37
CA PRO A 237 17.42 5.18 -15.33
C PRO A 237 16.45 4.86 -14.18
N VAL A 238 15.39 4.12 -14.54
CA VAL A 238 14.34 3.65 -13.64
C VAL A 238 14.42 2.13 -13.57
N ARG A 239 14.46 1.58 -12.36
CA ARG A 239 14.44 0.13 -12.14
C ARG A 239 13.45 -0.25 -11.05
N ARG A 240 12.94 -1.47 -11.12
CA ARG A 240 12.00 -2.03 -10.17
C ARG A 240 12.59 -3.21 -9.40
N ASN A 241 12.36 -3.24 -8.10
CA ASN A 241 12.50 -4.44 -7.27
C ASN A 241 11.20 -4.63 -6.48
N GLY A 242 10.40 -5.64 -6.85
CA GLY A 242 9.08 -5.87 -6.28
C GLY A 242 8.15 -4.68 -6.46
N TYR A 243 7.88 -3.92 -5.41
CA TYR A 243 7.03 -2.71 -5.45
C TYR A 243 7.81 -1.41 -5.26
N ILE A 244 9.13 -1.52 -5.19
CA ILE A 244 10.05 -0.40 -5.01
C ILE A 244 10.63 -0.04 -6.37
N ILE A 245 10.46 1.21 -6.77
CA ILE A 245 11.00 1.80 -7.98
C ILE A 245 12.17 2.69 -7.56
N ARG A 246 13.35 2.44 -8.12
CA ARG A 246 14.54 3.28 -7.96
C ARG A 246 14.68 4.18 -9.17
N ILE A 247 14.89 5.46 -8.92
CA ILE A 247 15.14 6.47 -9.95
C ILE A 247 16.47 7.12 -9.59
N ALA A 248 17.46 7.04 -10.48
CA ALA A 248 18.76 7.66 -10.25
C ALA A 248 18.62 9.15 -9.94
N ASP A 249 19.45 9.67 -9.04
CA ASP A 249 19.47 11.10 -8.65
C ASP A 249 18.10 11.66 -8.23
N PHE A 250 17.18 10.81 -7.77
CA PHE A 250 15.86 11.19 -7.25
C PHE A 250 15.54 10.40 -5.98
N GLY A 251 15.84 9.10 -5.95
CA GLY A 251 15.64 8.24 -4.79
C GLY A 251 14.76 7.04 -5.10
N THR A 252 13.96 6.62 -4.12
CA THR A 252 13.11 5.42 -4.23
C THR A 252 11.65 5.76 -4.01
N ILE A 253 10.79 5.03 -4.71
CA ILE A 253 9.33 5.13 -4.62
C ILE A 253 8.80 3.73 -4.34
N ALA A 254 8.19 3.53 -3.18
CA ALA A 254 7.39 2.34 -2.93
C ALA A 254 5.95 2.59 -3.38
N VAL A 255 5.40 1.70 -4.20
CA VAL A 255 4.05 1.81 -4.77
C VAL A 255 3.16 0.71 -4.18
N GLY A 256 1.97 1.07 -3.71
CA GLY A 256 0.98 0.12 -3.20
C GLY A 256 1.52 -0.79 -2.10
N GLU A 257 2.25 -0.25 -1.14
CA GLU A 257 2.71 -1.02 0.02
C GLU A 257 1.52 -1.34 0.93
N VAL A 258 1.42 -2.59 1.35
CA VAL A 258 0.36 -3.05 2.25
C VAL A 258 0.99 -3.55 3.53
N VAL A 259 0.53 -3.02 4.66
CA VAL A 259 0.96 -3.44 6.00
C VAL A 259 -0.21 -4.15 6.67
N LEU A 260 -0.05 -5.44 6.91
CA LEU A 260 -1.05 -6.28 7.57
C LEU A 260 -0.56 -6.64 8.97
N LYS A 261 -1.37 -6.31 9.98
CA LYS A 261 -1.27 -6.82 11.35
C LYS A 261 -2.59 -7.51 11.68
N PRO A 262 -2.66 -8.51 12.57
CA PRO A 262 -3.88 -9.30 12.83
C PRO A 262 -5.22 -8.53 12.74
N HIS A 263 -5.34 -7.38 13.39
CA HIS A 263 -6.57 -6.56 13.39
C HIS A 263 -6.48 -5.24 12.60
N GLN A 264 -5.32 -4.87 12.07
CA GLN A 264 -5.12 -3.57 11.43
C GLN A 264 -4.54 -3.73 10.04
N ARG A 265 -5.14 -3.09 9.04
CA ARG A 265 -4.57 -2.99 7.69
C ARG A 265 -4.31 -1.54 7.33
N THR A 266 -3.18 -1.32 6.69
CA THR A 266 -2.78 -0.03 6.12
C THR A 266 -2.33 -0.24 4.70
N VAL A 267 -2.74 0.63 3.79
CA VAL A 267 -2.19 0.72 2.43
C VAL A 267 -1.47 2.04 2.32
N ASN A 268 -0.24 2.06 1.80
CA ASN A 268 0.46 3.26 1.39
C ASN A 268 0.58 3.22 -0.13
N MET A 269 -0.18 4.07 -0.82
CA MET A 269 -0.19 4.05 -2.29
C MET A 269 1.12 4.53 -2.90
N LEU A 270 1.72 5.59 -2.34
CA LEU A 270 3.04 6.05 -2.74
C LEU A 270 3.83 6.46 -1.50
N ARG A 271 5.03 5.90 -1.34
CA ARG A 271 6.01 6.38 -0.36
C ARG A 271 7.29 6.75 -1.09
N PHE A 272 7.72 7.99 -0.93
CA PHE A 272 8.95 8.52 -1.48
C PHE A 272 10.01 8.55 -0.41
N ASN A 273 11.18 8.03 -0.72
CA ASN A 273 12.41 8.33 -0.01
C ASN A 273 13.33 9.02 -1.01
N LEU A 274 13.34 10.34 -0.94
CA LEU A 274 14.05 11.21 -1.84
C LEU A 274 15.54 11.25 -1.47
N GLY A 275 16.39 11.23 -2.49
CA GLY A 275 17.83 11.42 -2.37
C GLY A 275 18.25 12.85 -2.70
N SER A 276 19.51 13.02 -3.12
CA SER A 276 20.07 14.33 -3.49
C SER A 276 19.42 14.91 -4.77
N PRO A 277 19.15 16.24 -4.85
CA PRO A 277 19.46 17.29 -3.87
C PRO A 277 18.36 17.54 -2.81
N HIS A 278 17.17 16.98 -2.98
CA HIS A 278 16.03 17.15 -2.06
C HIS A 278 15.84 15.90 -1.22
N GLU A 279 16.64 15.73 -0.16
CA GLU A 279 16.51 14.57 0.71
C GLU A 279 15.25 14.67 1.57
N GLY A 280 14.50 13.57 1.72
CA GLY A 280 13.30 13.57 2.54
C GLY A 280 12.44 12.33 2.38
N GLU A 281 11.44 12.19 3.24
CA GLU A 281 10.49 11.09 3.21
C GLU A 281 9.07 11.65 3.11
N MET A 282 8.28 11.10 2.19
CA MET A 282 6.88 11.53 1.99
C MET A 282 6.00 10.32 1.74
N THR A 283 4.77 10.37 2.22
CA THR A 283 3.75 9.33 1.99
C THR A 283 2.49 9.97 1.44
N PHE A 284 1.86 9.32 0.47
CA PHE A 284 0.60 9.72 -0.14
C PHE A 284 -0.36 8.53 -0.18
N GLY A 285 -1.63 8.78 0.15
CA GLY A 285 -2.67 7.77 0.15
C GLY A 285 -2.41 6.69 1.20
N SER A 286 -2.53 7.06 2.48
CA SER A 286 -2.36 6.14 3.61
C SER A 286 -3.65 5.94 4.44
N PRO A 287 -4.66 5.24 3.90
CA PRO A 287 -5.80 4.76 4.67
C PRO A 287 -5.44 3.55 5.56
N THR A 288 -6.05 3.52 6.73
CA THR A 288 -5.94 2.47 7.74
C THR A 288 -7.31 2.19 8.32
N THR A 289 -7.66 0.91 8.49
CA THR A 289 -8.88 0.50 9.21
C THR A 289 -8.60 -0.62 10.22
N ASN A 290 -9.40 -0.64 11.27
CA ASN A 290 -9.47 -1.60 12.35
C ASN A 290 -10.85 -1.45 13.06
N GLY A 291 -11.10 -2.29 14.05
CA GLY A 291 -12.17 -2.16 15.03
C GLY A 291 -12.04 -3.24 16.09
N THR A 292 -12.48 -2.95 17.31
CA THR A 292 -12.40 -3.89 18.43
C THR A 292 -13.66 -3.84 19.28
N ASP A 293 -14.06 -5.00 19.80
CA ASP A 293 -15.09 -5.03 20.84
C ASP A 293 -14.50 -4.49 22.15
N MET A 294 -15.23 -3.59 22.81
CA MET A 294 -14.90 -3.17 24.17
C MET A 294 -15.54 -4.15 25.16
N PHE A 295 -14.70 -4.86 25.89
CA PHE A 295 -15.14 -5.58 27.09
C PHE A 295 -15.20 -4.59 28.26
N PRO A 296 -16.32 -4.52 29.01
CA PRO A 296 -16.29 -3.86 30.30
C PRO A 296 -15.29 -4.60 31.22
N PRO A 297 -14.53 -3.88 32.07
CA PRO A 297 -13.64 -4.48 33.05
C PRO A 297 -14.36 -5.36 34.07
#